data_AF-A0A6V7THW5-F1
#
_entry.id   AF-A0A6V7THW5-F1
#
_cell.length_a   1.000
_cell.length_b   1.000
_cell.length_c   1.000
_cell.angle_alpha   90.00
_cell.angle_beta   90.00
_cell.angle_gamma   90.00
#
_symmetry.space_group_name_H-M   'P 1'
#
loop_
_entity.id
_entity.type
_entity.pdbx_description
1 polymer ?
#
loop_
_entity_poly.entity_id
_entity_poly.type
_entity_poly.pdbx_seq_one_letter_code
_entity_poly.pdbx_strand_id
1 'polypeptide(L)'
;MESGVVDGMELLEWLQTGVGDERDMQLMALEQLCMTLLMSDNIDRCFESCPPRTFLPALGRIFIDESAPENILEVTARAITYYLDVSNECTRRITQVEGAIKAICNRLLLAKMTDRTSKDLAEQCVKLLEHICQREASAVYDAGGLQAMLHLISHHDHLHKDTMHSAMAVITKLCAKIEPFDSNLSEYSKNLGDLLSHDDEKIAECALRCFCCNDRTFCSSSNGSCRIG
;
A
#
# COMPACT_ATOMS: atom_id res chain seq x y z
N MET A 1 -12.56 15.26 -36.94
CA MET A 1 -12.55 15.63 -35.53
C MET A 1 -11.36 14.96 -34.92
N GLU A 2 -10.33 15.73 -34.60
CA GLU A 2 -9.21 15.27 -33.78
C GLU A 2 -9.79 14.73 -32.47
N SER A 3 -9.67 13.43 -32.24
CA SER A 3 -9.83 12.87 -30.91
C SER A 3 -8.69 13.46 -30.08
N GLY A 4 -9.00 14.51 -29.31
CA GLY A 4 -8.04 15.20 -28.46
C GLY A 4 -7.39 14.20 -27.52
N VAL A 5 -6.18 13.77 -27.86
CA VAL A 5 -5.31 13.08 -26.92
C VAL A 5 -4.94 14.16 -25.91
N VAL A 6 -5.58 14.13 -24.74
CA VAL A 6 -5.21 15.01 -23.62
C VAL A 6 -3.71 14.81 -23.39
N ASP A 7 -2.95 15.90 -23.48
CA ASP A 7 -1.49 15.84 -23.35
C ASP A 7 -1.13 15.45 -21.91
N GLY A 8 -0.06 14.69 -21.73
CA GLY A 8 0.37 14.23 -20.40
C GLY A 8 0.68 15.39 -19.46
N MET A 9 1.11 16.54 -19.98
CA MET A 9 1.31 17.75 -19.18
C MET A 9 -0.01 18.32 -18.66
N GLU A 10 -1.06 18.37 -19.50
CA GLU A 10 -2.39 18.84 -19.10
C GLU A 10 -3.02 17.91 -18.06
N LEU A 11 -2.87 16.59 -18.22
CA LEU A 11 -3.26 15.62 -17.19
C LEU A 11 -2.54 15.87 -15.87
N LEU A 12 -1.23 16.10 -15.91
CA LEU A 12 -0.44 16.33 -14.70
C LEU A 12 -0.88 17.61 -13.97
N GLU A 13 -1.24 18.66 -14.69
CA GLU A 13 -1.78 19.89 -14.10
C GLU A 13 -3.11 19.61 -13.39
N TRP A 14 -4.03 18.89 -14.04
CA TRP A 14 -5.31 18.52 -13.45
C TRP A 14 -5.19 17.55 -12.27
N LEU A 15 -4.14 16.73 -12.22
CA LEU A 15 -3.87 15.90 -11.04
C LEU A 15 -3.45 16.74 -9.82
N GLN A 16 -2.83 17.90 -10.06
CA GLN A 16 -2.32 18.78 -9.02
C GLN A 16 -3.37 19.82 -8.55
N THR A 17 -4.45 20.01 -9.31
CA THR A 17 -5.61 20.77 -8.84
C THR A 17 -6.36 19.94 -7.80
N GLY A 18 -6.72 20.54 -6.67
CA GLY A 18 -7.06 19.76 -5.46
C GLY A 18 -7.99 20.47 -4.48
N VAL A 19 -8.71 21.50 -4.90
CA VAL A 19 -9.56 22.28 -4.00
C VAL A 19 -10.95 22.52 -4.61
N GLY A 20 -12.01 22.23 -3.85
CA GLY A 20 -13.39 22.51 -4.25
C GLY A 20 -13.83 21.81 -5.53
N ASP A 21 -14.41 22.58 -6.46
CA ASP A 21 -14.94 22.08 -7.75
C ASP A 21 -13.87 21.48 -8.68
N GLU A 22 -12.58 21.70 -8.39
CA GLU A 22 -11.47 21.11 -9.14
C GLU A 22 -11.31 19.60 -8.89
N ARG A 23 -11.96 19.05 -7.85
CA ARG A 23 -11.89 17.61 -7.52
C ARG A 23 -12.50 16.71 -8.59
N ASP A 24 -13.56 17.17 -9.27
CA ASP A 24 -14.16 16.43 -10.39
C ASP A 24 -13.19 16.39 -11.58
N MET A 25 -12.46 17.48 -11.80
CA MET A 25 -11.40 17.55 -12.82
C MET A 25 -10.22 16.63 -12.45
N GLN A 26 -9.80 16.62 -11.19
CA GLN A 26 -8.78 15.71 -10.66
C GLN A 26 -9.18 14.25 -10.85
N LEU A 27 -10.45 13.90 -10.58
CA LEU A 27 -10.98 12.55 -10.77
C LEU A 27 -10.98 12.15 -12.26
N MET A 28 -11.46 13.02 -13.14
CA MET A 28 -11.43 12.76 -14.60
C MET A 28 -10.00 12.54 -15.10
N ALA A 29 -9.04 13.35 -14.63
CA ALA A 29 -7.63 13.19 -14.97
C ALA A 29 -7.06 11.85 -14.50
N LEU A 30 -7.40 11.43 -13.28
CA LEU A 30 -7.01 10.14 -12.72
C LEU A 30 -7.60 8.96 -13.51
N GLU A 31 -8.88 9.02 -13.86
CA GLU A 31 -9.53 7.98 -14.66
C GLU A 31 -8.90 7.86 -16.05
N GLN A 32 -8.65 9.00 -16.70
CA GLN A 32 -7.99 9.04 -18.00
C GLN A 32 -6.56 8.50 -17.93
N LEU A 33 -5.81 8.85 -16.88
CA LEU A 33 -4.47 8.30 -16.63
C LEU A 33 -4.54 6.77 -16.46
N CYS A 34 -5.45 6.27 -15.61
CA CYS A 34 -5.66 4.85 -15.42
C CYS A 34 -5.99 4.12 -16.72
N MET A 35 -6.88 4.68 -17.55
CA MET A 35 -7.22 4.09 -18.84
C MET A 35 -6.01 4.07 -19.78
N THR A 36 -5.23 5.14 -19.79
CA THR A 36 -4.02 5.26 -20.61
C THR A 36 -2.96 4.23 -20.18
N LEU A 37 -2.73 4.05 -18.88
CA LEU A 37 -1.79 3.07 -18.34
C LEU A 37 -2.23 1.63 -18.63
N LEU A 38 -3.52 1.33 -18.47
CA LEU A 38 -4.06 -0.02 -18.62
C LEU A 38 -4.15 -0.46 -20.09
N MET A 39 -4.49 0.46 -20.99
CA MET A 39 -4.68 0.16 -22.42
C MET A 39 -3.41 0.33 -23.25
N SER A 40 -2.31 0.82 -22.66
CA SER A 40 -1.08 1.02 -23.41
C SER A 40 -0.45 -0.31 -23.81
N ASP A 41 -0.32 -0.54 -25.11
CA ASP A 41 0.42 -1.65 -25.71
C ASP A 41 1.94 -1.36 -25.78
N ASN A 42 2.35 -0.11 -25.52
CA ASN A 42 3.73 0.33 -25.56
C ASN A 42 4.13 1.11 -24.30
N ILE A 43 4.98 0.49 -23.49
CA ILE A 43 5.46 1.06 -22.21
C ILE A 43 6.28 2.32 -22.44
N ASP A 44 7.14 2.34 -23.47
CA ASP A 44 8.02 3.48 -23.74
C ASP A 44 7.20 4.72 -24.11
N ARG A 45 6.21 4.57 -24.99
CA ARG A 45 5.30 5.66 -25.37
C ARG A 45 4.44 6.13 -24.20
N CYS A 46 4.03 5.20 -23.33
CA CYS A 46 3.31 5.52 -22.11
C CYS A 46 4.16 6.38 -21.17
N PHE A 47 5.44 6.04 -21.00
CA PHE A 47 6.36 6.79 -20.14
C PHE A 47 6.85 8.10 -20.77
N GLU A 48 6.88 8.20 -22.10
CA GLU A 48 7.09 9.47 -22.80
C GLU A 48 5.94 10.45 -22.51
N SER A 49 4.70 9.96 -22.56
CA SER A 49 3.51 10.78 -22.34
C SER A 49 3.28 11.07 -20.85
N CYS A 50 3.37 10.03 -20.02
CA CYS A 50 3.08 10.08 -18.59
C CYS A 50 4.29 9.60 -17.77
N PRO A 51 5.38 10.38 -17.69
CA PRO A 51 6.63 9.94 -17.07
C PRO A 51 6.47 9.63 -15.57
N PRO A 52 6.86 8.42 -15.11
CA PRO A 52 6.74 8.04 -13.70
C PRO A 52 7.45 9.00 -12.73
N ARG A 53 8.48 9.70 -13.22
CA ARG A 53 9.27 10.66 -12.43
C ARG A 53 8.46 11.88 -11.96
N THR A 54 7.43 12.29 -12.69
CA THR A 54 6.59 13.43 -12.33
C THR A 54 5.23 12.98 -11.80
N PHE A 55 4.65 11.93 -12.40
CA PHE A 55 3.34 11.41 -12.02
C PHE A 55 3.33 10.70 -10.66
N LEU A 56 4.30 9.83 -10.36
CA LEU A 56 4.31 9.13 -9.05
C LEU A 56 4.42 10.09 -7.86
N PRO A 57 5.29 11.12 -7.89
CA PRO A 57 5.28 12.14 -6.84
C PRO A 57 3.96 12.93 -6.74
N ALA A 58 3.28 13.20 -7.86
CA ALA A 58 1.97 13.86 -7.83
C ALA A 58 0.91 12.96 -7.17
N LEU A 59 0.82 11.68 -7.59
CA LEU A 59 -0.09 10.70 -7.01
C LEU A 59 0.18 10.46 -5.52
N GLY A 60 1.46 10.40 -5.12
CA GLY A 60 1.85 10.29 -3.71
C GLY A 60 1.40 11.48 -2.87
N ARG A 61 1.40 12.71 -3.43
CA ARG A 61 0.89 13.91 -2.74
C ARG A 61 -0.63 13.89 -2.55
N ILE A 62 -1.38 13.32 -3.50
CA ILE A 62 -2.84 13.14 -3.35
C ILE A 62 -3.15 12.25 -2.13
N PHE A 63 -2.34 11.21 -1.89
CA PHE A 63 -2.49 10.36 -0.71
C PHE A 63 -2.21 11.09 0.60
N ILE A 64 -1.23 12.00 0.60
CA ILE A 64 -0.83 12.80 1.76
C ILE A 64 -1.89 13.85 2.10
N ASP A 65 -2.67 14.31 1.11
CA ASP A 65 -3.76 15.24 1.33
C ASP A 65 -4.90 14.58 2.13
N GLU A 66 -5.03 14.99 3.39
CA GLU A 66 -6.05 14.50 4.31
C GLU A 66 -7.48 14.81 3.83
N SER A 67 -7.67 15.89 3.05
CA SER A 67 -8.96 16.32 2.52
C SER A 67 -9.40 15.56 1.26
N ALA A 68 -8.52 14.74 0.68
CA ALA A 68 -8.85 13.94 -0.50
C ALA A 68 -9.96 12.92 -0.18
N PRO A 69 -11.04 12.88 -0.99
CA PRO A 69 -12.14 11.95 -0.78
C PRO A 69 -11.75 10.52 -1.19
N GLU A 70 -12.43 9.52 -0.63
CA GLU A 70 -12.08 8.10 -0.80
C GLU A 70 -12.10 7.63 -2.26
N ASN A 71 -13.02 8.14 -3.08
CA ASN A 71 -13.10 7.80 -4.52
C ASN A 71 -11.86 8.29 -5.29
N ILE A 72 -11.35 9.49 -5.00
CA ILE A 72 -10.13 10.00 -5.63
C ILE A 72 -8.92 9.18 -5.17
N LEU A 73 -8.86 8.84 -3.88
CA LEU A 73 -7.79 8.00 -3.33
C LEU A 73 -7.81 6.58 -3.93
N GLU A 74 -9.00 6.02 -4.20
CA GLU A 74 -9.15 4.69 -4.79
C GLU A 74 -8.56 4.66 -6.20
N VAL A 75 -8.95 5.61 -7.06
CA VAL A 75 -8.41 5.71 -8.42
C VAL A 75 -6.91 6.04 -8.38
N THR A 76 -6.46 6.86 -7.43
CA THR A 76 -5.04 7.16 -7.22
C THR A 76 -4.24 5.89 -6.87
N ALA A 77 -4.73 5.05 -5.95
CA ALA A 77 -4.08 3.78 -5.61
C ALA A 77 -3.94 2.91 -6.86
N ARG A 78 -5.02 2.79 -7.64
CA ARG A 78 -5.03 2.00 -8.87
C ARG A 78 -4.04 2.51 -9.93
N ALA A 79 -3.96 3.83 -10.12
CA ALA A 79 -2.97 4.45 -11.00
C ALA A 79 -1.53 4.15 -10.57
N ILE A 80 -1.23 4.24 -9.27
CA ILE A 80 0.09 3.89 -8.74
C ILE A 80 0.38 2.41 -9.00
N THR A 81 -0.56 1.51 -8.68
CA THR A 81 -0.39 0.06 -8.91
C THR A 81 -0.06 -0.24 -10.37
N TYR A 82 -0.75 0.37 -11.34
CA TYR A 82 -0.42 0.21 -12.76
C TYR A 82 1.01 0.65 -13.10
N TYR A 83 1.49 1.76 -12.55
CA TYR A 83 2.90 2.15 -12.73
C TYR A 83 3.87 1.12 -12.16
N LEU A 84 3.53 0.52 -11.01
CA LEU A 84 4.35 -0.51 -10.40
C LEU A 84 4.31 -1.86 -11.14
N ASP A 85 3.19 -2.17 -11.80
CA ASP A 85 3.04 -3.36 -12.64
C ASP A 85 3.87 -3.24 -13.92
N VAL A 86 3.91 -2.04 -14.50
CA VAL A 86 4.68 -1.75 -15.72
C VAL A 86 6.19 -1.77 -15.44
N SER A 87 6.64 -1.16 -14.34
CA SER A 87 8.06 -1.11 -14.01
C SER A 87 8.34 -1.20 -12.52
N ASN A 88 9.22 -2.15 -12.20
CA ASN A 88 9.78 -2.34 -10.87
C ASN A 88 10.55 -1.14 -10.31
N GLU A 89 11.08 -0.25 -11.17
CA GLU A 89 11.77 0.95 -10.69
C GLU A 89 10.81 1.98 -10.09
N CYS A 90 9.53 1.93 -10.47
CA CYS A 90 8.50 2.82 -9.95
C CYS A 90 8.32 2.65 -8.43
N THR A 91 8.53 1.43 -7.90
CA THR A 91 8.40 1.15 -6.46
C THR A 91 9.34 2.03 -5.63
N ARG A 92 10.58 2.18 -6.06
CA ARG A 92 11.55 3.02 -5.35
C ARG A 92 11.21 4.51 -5.45
N ARG A 93 10.55 4.93 -6.53
CA ARG A 93 10.15 6.34 -6.73
C ARG A 93 9.02 6.73 -5.78
N ILE A 94 8.01 5.87 -5.61
CA ILE A 94 6.90 6.18 -4.69
C ILE A 94 7.36 6.15 -3.22
N THR A 95 8.29 5.28 -2.84
CA THR A 95 8.83 5.25 -1.47
C THR A 95 9.73 6.45 -1.15
N GLN A 96 10.27 7.13 -2.16
CA GLN A 96 11.01 8.39 -2.00
C GLN A 96 10.09 9.60 -1.76
N VAL A 97 8.79 9.47 -1.97
CA VAL A 97 7.81 10.52 -1.64
C VAL A 97 7.57 10.46 -0.13
N GLU A 98 8.18 11.38 0.60
CA GLU A 98 8.11 11.43 2.06
C GLU A 98 6.65 11.49 2.54
N GLY A 99 6.29 10.56 3.43
CA GLY A 99 4.95 10.47 3.99
C GLY A 99 3.92 9.72 3.14
N ALA A 100 4.18 9.40 1.86
CA ALA A 100 3.19 8.74 1.00
C ALA A 100 2.79 7.35 1.51
N ILE A 101 3.77 6.48 1.83
CA ILE A 101 3.50 5.13 2.34
C ILE A 101 2.78 5.20 3.69
N LYS A 102 3.21 6.12 4.57
CA LYS A 102 2.58 6.34 5.87
C LYS A 102 1.13 6.81 5.71
N ALA A 103 0.85 7.67 4.74
CA ALA A 103 -0.50 8.12 4.46
C ALA A 103 -1.39 6.95 4.00
N ILE A 104 -0.89 6.08 3.10
CA ILE A 104 -1.61 4.87 2.67
C ILE A 104 -1.91 3.95 3.88
N CYS A 105 -0.93 3.71 4.75
CA CYS A 105 -1.12 2.91 5.97
C CYS A 105 -2.14 3.55 6.93
N ASN A 106 -2.09 4.87 7.12
CA ASN A 106 -3.05 5.60 7.95
C ASN A 106 -4.48 5.53 7.39
N ARG A 107 -4.64 5.59 6.06
CA ARG A 107 -5.96 5.43 5.43
C ARG A 107 -6.55 4.05 5.70
N LEU A 108 -5.73 2.99 5.73
CA LEU A 108 -6.18 1.65 6.13
C LEU A 108 -6.57 1.57 7.61
N LEU A 109 -5.82 2.21 8.51
CA LEU A 109 -6.14 2.24 9.94
C LEU A 109 -7.47 2.96 10.22
N LEU A 110 -7.77 4.01 9.46
CA LEU A 110 -8.98 4.82 9.62
C LEU A 110 -10.16 4.33 8.76
N ALA A 111 -9.96 3.29 7.94
CA ALA A 111 -10.99 2.76 7.04
C ALA A 111 -12.17 2.22 7.85
N LYS A 112 -13.35 2.80 7.66
CA LYS A 112 -14.56 2.41 8.41
C LYS A 112 -15.23 1.16 7.83
N MET A 113 -14.98 0.85 6.55
CA MET A 113 -15.56 -0.30 5.86
C MET A 113 -17.10 -0.35 5.87
N THR A 114 -17.76 0.79 6.09
CA THR A 114 -19.22 0.89 6.13
C THR A 114 -19.82 0.90 4.73
N ASP A 115 -19.15 1.56 3.79
CA ASP A 115 -19.63 1.81 2.45
C ASP A 115 -18.74 1.15 1.39
N ARG A 116 -19.30 0.90 0.21
CA ARG A 116 -18.62 0.20 -0.89
C ARG A 116 -17.31 0.90 -1.29
N THR A 117 -17.31 2.21 -1.42
CA THR A 117 -16.12 3.00 -1.80
C THR A 117 -14.99 2.84 -0.78
N SER A 118 -15.30 2.83 0.53
CA SER A 118 -14.31 2.64 1.59
C SER A 118 -13.69 1.24 1.53
N LYS A 119 -14.50 0.21 1.21
CA LYS A 119 -14.02 -1.17 0.99
C LYS A 119 -13.14 -1.28 -0.24
N ASP A 120 -13.56 -0.69 -1.36
CA ASP A 120 -12.81 -0.71 -2.61
C ASP A 120 -11.45 0.01 -2.44
N LEU A 121 -11.44 1.18 -1.77
CA LEU A 121 -10.21 1.90 -1.44
C LEU A 121 -9.26 1.05 -0.60
N ALA A 122 -9.77 0.39 0.45
CA ALA A 122 -8.94 -0.42 1.31
C ALA A 122 -8.37 -1.64 0.60
N GLU A 123 -9.16 -2.31 -0.25
CA GLU A 123 -8.67 -3.40 -1.10
C GLU A 123 -7.54 -2.92 -2.02
N GLN A 124 -7.71 -1.76 -2.67
CA GLN A 124 -6.66 -1.19 -3.51
C GLN A 124 -5.40 -0.80 -2.71
N CYS A 125 -5.57 -0.23 -1.52
CA CYS A 125 -4.43 0.11 -0.65
C CYS A 125 -3.68 -1.14 -0.18
N VAL A 126 -4.38 -2.25 0.12
CA VAL A 126 -3.76 -3.52 0.49
C VAL A 126 -2.92 -4.07 -0.66
N LYS A 127 -3.48 -4.13 -1.87
CA LYS A 127 -2.76 -4.59 -3.07
C LYS A 127 -1.56 -3.72 -3.39
N LEU A 128 -1.72 -2.40 -3.29
CA LEU A 128 -0.64 -1.45 -3.50
C LEU A 128 0.51 -1.68 -2.51
N LEU A 129 0.19 -1.81 -1.21
CA LEU A 129 1.20 -2.08 -0.19
C LEU A 129 1.83 -3.47 -0.34
N GLU A 130 1.08 -4.48 -0.76
CA GLU A 130 1.62 -5.79 -1.11
C GLU A 130 2.69 -5.67 -2.20
N HIS A 131 2.36 -4.99 -3.29
CA HIS A 131 3.28 -4.80 -4.41
C HIS A 131 4.53 -4.00 -4.01
N ILE A 132 4.38 -2.94 -3.21
CA ILE A 132 5.52 -2.18 -2.68
C ILE A 132 6.37 -3.07 -1.75
N CYS A 133 5.72 -3.83 -0.86
CA CYS A 133 6.38 -4.71 0.09
C CYS A 133 7.17 -5.84 -0.59
N GLN A 134 6.87 -6.18 -1.85
CA GLN A 134 7.69 -7.15 -2.61
C GLN A 134 9.16 -6.71 -2.74
N ARG A 135 9.41 -5.40 -2.83
CA ARG A 135 10.77 -4.84 -3.02
C ARG A 135 11.24 -3.98 -1.88
N GLU A 136 10.40 -3.08 -1.40
CA GLU A 136 10.73 -2.05 -0.43
C GLU A 136 10.09 -2.35 0.93
N ALA A 137 10.23 -3.59 1.42
CA ALA A 137 9.61 -4.02 2.69
C ALA A 137 10.05 -3.18 3.90
N SER A 138 11.24 -2.56 3.87
CA SER A 138 11.68 -1.68 4.97
C SER A 138 10.84 -0.41 5.02
N ALA A 139 10.63 0.23 3.86
CA ALA A 139 9.81 1.44 3.78
C ALA A 139 8.36 1.19 4.26
N VAL A 140 7.80 0.01 3.97
CA VAL A 140 6.47 -0.37 4.46
C VAL A 140 6.47 -0.64 5.96
N TYR A 141 7.52 -1.28 6.49
CA TYR A 141 7.68 -1.49 7.94
C TYR A 141 7.76 -0.16 8.69
N ASP A 142 8.69 0.70 8.28
CA ASP A 142 8.97 2.01 8.91
C ASP A 142 7.75 2.94 8.86
N ALA A 143 6.89 2.79 7.85
CA ALA A 143 5.64 3.53 7.71
C ALA A 143 4.49 3.01 8.59
N GLY A 144 4.67 1.92 9.34
CA GLY A 144 3.64 1.31 10.17
C GLY A 144 2.72 0.33 9.43
N GLY A 145 3.15 -0.19 8.27
CA GLY A 145 2.34 -1.08 7.45
C GLY A 145 1.93 -2.38 8.15
N LEU A 146 2.76 -2.89 9.07
CA LEU A 146 2.44 -4.10 9.85
C LEU A 146 1.22 -3.85 10.76
N GLN A 147 1.20 -2.74 11.50
CA GLN A 147 0.08 -2.38 12.37
C GLN A 147 -1.19 -2.15 11.55
N ALA A 148 -1.10 -1.44 10.43
CA ALA A 148 -2.23 -1.18 9.54
C ALA A 148 -2.87 -2.47 9.00
N MET A 149 -2.05 -3.41 8.53
CA MET A 149 -2.54 -4.68 8.00
C MET A 149 -3.13 -5.57 9.10
N LEU A 150 -2.49 -5.66 10.27
CA LEU A 150 -3.01 -6.43 11.40
C LEU A 150 -4.34 -5.87 11.89
N HIS A 151 -4.43 -4.54 12.05
CA HIS A 151 -5.67 -3.88 12.46
C HIS A 151 -6.81 -4.20 11.47
N LEU A 152 -6.52 -4.10 10.17
CA LEU A 152 -7.48 -4.35 9.10
C LEU A 152 -8.10 -5.76 9.19
N ILE A 153 -7.29 -6.81 9.31
CA ILE A 153 -7.78 -8.19 9.34
C ILE A 153 -8.38 -8.59 10.70
N SER A 154 -7.93 -7.99 11.80
CA SER A 154 -8.45 -8.29 13.13
C SER A 154 -9.77 -7.59 13.44
N HIS A 155 -10.08 -6.46 12.78
CA HIS A 155 -11.29 -5.66 13.06
C HIS A 155 -12.39 -5.82 11.98
N HIS A 156 -12.11 -6.48 10.85
CA HIS A 156 -13.05 -6.59 9.74
C HIS A 156 -13.18 -8.02 9.20
N ASP A 157 -14.17 -8.75 9.72
CA ASP A 157 -14.43 -10.15 9.33
C ASP A 157 -15.03 -10.34 7.92
N HIS A 158 -15.48 -9.25 7.28
CA HIS A 158 -16.22 -9.29 6.00
C HIS A 158 -15.38 -8.85 4.80
N LEU A 159 -14.05 -8.95 4.90
CA LEU A 159 -13.15 -8.65 3.80
C LEU A 159 -13.19 -9.76 2.74
N HIS A 160 -12.88 -9.39 1.50
CA HIS A 160 -12.70 -10.38 0.44
C HIS A 160 -11.53 -11.31 0.79
N LYS A 161 -11.66 -12.61 0.52
CA LYS A 161 -10.63 -13.61 0.87
C LYS A 161 -9.27 -13.28 0.27
N ASP A 162 -9.25 -12.84 -1.00
CA ASP A 162 -8.01 -12.44 -1.66
C ASP A 162 -7.34 -11.26 -0.96
N THR A 163 -8.11 -10.26 -0.52
CA THR A 163 -7.59 -9.11 0.22
C THR A 163 -7.00 -9.52 1.57
N MET A 164 -7.64 -10.45 2.28
CA MET A 164 -7.09 -11.00 3.52
C MET A 164 -5.78 -11.76 3.28
N HIS A 165 -5.71 -12.55 2.20
CA HIS A 165 -4.49 -13.29 1.84
C HIS A 165 -3.36 -12.34 1.43
N SER A 166 -3.65 -11.28 0.67
CA SER A 166 -2.70 -10.21 0.35
C SER A 166 -2.19 -9.49 1.60
N ALA A 167 -3.08 -9.14 2.53
CA ALA A 167 -2.70 -8.54 3.81
C ALA A 167 -1.79 -9.49 4.63
N MET A 168 -2.12 -10.78 4.69
CA MET A 168 -1.29 -11.77 5.39
C MET A 168 0.06 -12.01 4.72
N ALA A 169 0.16 -11.90 3.39
CA ALA A 169 1.44 -11.96 2.69
C ALA A 169 2.36 -10.80 3.11
N VAL A 170 1.80 -9.59 3.21
CA VAL A 170 2.50 -8.41 3.74
C VAL A 170 2.92 -8.62 5.19
N ILE A 171 1.98 -9.02 6.07
CA ILE A 171 2.26 -9.26 7.49
C ILE A 171 3.39 -10.28 7.65
N THR A 172 3.31 -11.42 6.97
CA THR A 172 4.34 -12.47 7.06
C THR A 172 5.72 -11.94 6.69
N LYS A 173 5.80 -11.10 5.67
CA LYS A 173 7.06 -10.52 5.20
C LYS A 173 7.59 -9.44 6.14
N LEU A 174 6.71 -8.62 6.72
CA LEU A 174 7.07 -7.59 7.68
C LEU A 174 7.43 -8.17 9.05
N CYS A 175 6.80 -9.27 9.46
CA CYS A 175 7.16 -9.97 10.71
C CYS A 175 8.60 -10.47 10.70
N ALA A 176 9.12 -10.89 9.54
CA ALA A 176 10.53 -11.26 9.40
C ALA A 176 11.51 -10.10 9.66
N LYS A 177 11.03 -8.85 9.75
CA LYS A 177 11.82 -7.65 10.03
C LYS A 177 11.66 -7.12 11.46
N ILE A 178 10.80 -7.72 12.26
CA ILE A 178 10.58 -7.24 13.64
C ILE A 178 11.88 -7.36 14.42
N GLU A 179 12.35 -6.25 14.96
CA GLU A 179 13.50 -6.23 15.85
C GLU A 179 13.07 -6.68 17.26
N PRO A 180 13.93 -7.43 17.97
CA PRO A 180 13.59 -8.00 19.28
C PRO A 180 13.31 -6.95 20.38
N PHE A 181 13.65 -5.69 20.13
CA PHE A 181 13.42 -4.56 21.06
C PHE A 181 12.36 -3.58 20.56
N ASP A 182 11.58 -3.96 19.53
CA ASP A 182 10.48 -3.11 19.06
C ASP A 182 9.43 -2.98 20.18
N SER A 183 9.15 -1.73 20.58
CA SER A 183 8.15 -1.40 21.59
C SER A 183 6.74 -1.87 21.23
N ASN A 184 6.44 -2.11 19.95
CA ASN A 184 5.15 -2.57 19.47
C ASN A 184 5.05 -4.11 19.39
N LEU A 185 6.12 -4.84 19.69
CA LEU A 185 6.15 -6.31 19.62
C LEU A 185 5.02 -6.95 20.44
N SER A 186 4.72 -6.41 21.62
CA SER A 186 3.63 -6.93 22.46
C SER A 186 2.26 -6.79 21.78
N GLU A 187 2.01 -5.68 21.09
CA GLU A 187 0.76 -5.44 20.37
C GLU A 187 0.65 -6.35 19.14
N TYR A 188 1.73 -6.47 18.37
CA TYR A 188 1.79 -7.38 17.22
C TYR A 188 1.57 -8.84 17.63
N SER A 189 2.17 -9.28 18.73
CA SER A 189 1.98 -10.64 19.26
C SER A 189 0.54 -10.91 19.67
N LYS A 190 -0.16 -9.92 20.23
CA LYS A 190 -1.56 -10.04 20.61
C LYS A 190 -2.45 -10.15 19.37
N ASN A 191 -2.30 -9.24 18.41
CA ASN A 191 -3.10 -9.24 17.18
C ASN A 191 -2.85 -10.52 16.36
N LEU A 192 -1.60 -10.99 16.28
CA LEU A 192 -1.26 -12.28 15.66
C LEU A 192 -1.88 -13.47 16.42
N GLY A 193 -1.95 -13.39 17.75
CA GLY A 193 -2.59 -14.40 18.59
C GLY A 193 -4.09 -14.51 18.33
N ASP A 194 -4.77 -13.38 18.17
CA ASP A 194 -6.20 -13.34 17.82
C ASP A 194 -6.45 -14.00 16.44
N LEU A 195 -5.52 -13.84 15.49
CA LEU A 195 -5.59 -14.43 14.15
C LEU A 195 -5.36 -15.95 14.11
N LEU A 196 -4.79 -16.55 15.18
CA LEU A 196 -4.65 -18.01 15.26
C LEU A 196 -6.00 -18.73 15.35
N SER A 197 -7.03 -18.05 15.84
CA SER A 197 -8.39 -18.59 15.96
C SER A 197 -9.27 -18.24 14.77
N HIS A 198 -8.69 -17.70 13.69
CA HIS A 198 -9.44 -17.31 12.50
C HIS A 198 -9.95 -18.54 11.72
N ASP A 199 -11.16 -18.45 11.17
CA ASP A 199 -11.83 -19.53 10.40
C ASP A 199 -11.11 -19.91 9.09
N ASP A 200 -10.10 -19.14 8.68
CA ASP A 200 -9.33 -19.39 7.46
C ASP A 200 -8.00 -20.03 7.84
N GLU A 201 -7.85 -21.31 7.52
CA GLU A 201 -6.66 -22.10 7.82
C GLU A 201 -5.36 -21.45 7.32
N LYS A 202 -5.40 -20.73 6.19
CA LYS A 202 -4.19 -20.06 5.66
C LYS A 202 -3.80 -18.86 6.52
N ILE A 203 -4.77 -18.12 7.05
CA ILE A 203 -4.51 -16.98 7.92
C ILE A 203 -3.92 -17.47 9.24
N ALA A 204 -4.51 -18.50 9.84
CA ALA A 204 -3.99 -19.13 11.05
C ALA A 204 -2.58 -19.71 10.84
N GLU A 205 -2.33 -20.39 9.71
CA GLU A 205 -1.00 -20.92 9.37
C GLU A 205 0.03 -19.79 9.19
N CYS A 206 -0.33 -18.71 8.49
CA CYS A 206 0.55 -17.55 8.32
C CYS A 206 0.87 -16.88 9.67
N ALA A 207 -0.12 -16.74 10.56
CA ALA A 207 0.10 -16.22 11.91
C ALA A 207 1.06 -17.11 12.72
N LEU A 208 0.90 -18.44 12.67
CA LEU A 208 1.83 -19.40 13.30
C LEU A 208 3.26 -19.25 12.75
N ARG A 209 3.41 -19.09 11.43
CA ARG A 209 4.71 -18.85 10.81
C ARG A 209 5.35 -17.54 11.29
N CYS A 210 4.55 -16.49 11.50
CA CYS A 210 5.04 -15.23 12.06
C CYS A 210 5.61 -15.41 13.47
N PHE A 211 4.93 -16.16 14.34
CA PHE A 211 5.45 -16.51 15.67
C PHE A 211 6.78 -17.27 15.59
N CYS A 212 6.86 -18.29 14.72
CA CYS A 212 8.08 -19.08 14.52
C CYS A 212 9.26 -18.23 14.00
N CYS A 213 9.00 -17.25 13.14
CA CYS A 213 10.02 -16.33 12.65
C CYS A 213 10.56 -15.43 13.77
N ASN A 214 9.68 -14.87 14.60
CA ASN A 214 10.07 -14.03 15.73
C ASN A 214 10.94 -14.80 16.74
N ASP A 215 10.58 -16.05 17.07
CA ASP A 215 11.38 -16.90 17.97
C ASP A 215 12.79 -17.18 17.42
N ARG A 216 12.94 -17.39 16.11
CA ARG A 216 14.24 -17.63 15.47
C ARG A 216 15.14 -16.40 15.48
N THR A 217 14.57 -15.22 15.25
CA THR A 217 15.28 -13.93 15.34
C THR A 217 15.71 -13.65 16.79
N PHE A 218 14.86 -13.98 17.76
CA PHE A 218 15.16 -13.86 19.19
C PHE A 218 16.27 -14.82 19.63
N CYS A 219 16.24 -16.08 19.20
CA CYS A 219 17.29 -17.06 19.50
C CYS A 219 18.63 -16.68 18.84
N SER A 220 18.60 -16.14 17.62
CA SER A 220 19.81 -15.71 16.91
C SER A 220 20.43 -14.45 17.53
N SER A 221 19.61 -13.52 18.02
CA SER A 221 20.05 -12.32 18.76
C SER A 221 20.61 -12.69 20.14
N SER A 222 20.03 -13.70 20.80
CA SER A 222 20.48 -14.21 22.10
C SER A 222 21.84 -14.92 22.02
N ASN A 223 22.15 -15.58 20.90
CA ASN A 223 23.48 -16.16 20.65
C ASN A 223 24.55 -15.12 20.28
N GLY A 224 24.17 -13.87 19.97
CA GLY A 224 25.09 -12.76 19.72
C GLY A 224 25.65 -12.08 20.98
N SER A 225 25.03 -12.30 22.15
CA SER A 225 25.47 -11.71 23.43
C SER A 225 26.34 -12.64 24.29
N CYS A 226 26.67 -13.85 23.82
CA CYS A 226 27.65 -14.74 24.45
C CYS A 226 29.02 -14.65 23.75
N ARG A 227 29.62 -13.45 23.73
CA ARG A 227 31.08 -13.29 23.71
C ARG A 227 31.47 -12.46 24.93
N ILE A 228 31.45 -13.15 26.07
CA ILE A 228 31.98 -12.67 27.34
C ILE A 228 33.50 -12.80 27.24
N GLY A 229 34.19 -11.66 27.21
CA GLY A 229 35.52 -11.53 27.79
C GLY A 229 35.39 -11.25 29.28
#